data_AF-A0A7W2TB12-F1
#
_entry.id   AF-A0A7W2TB12-F1
#
_cell.length_a   1.000
_cell.length_b   1.000
_cell.length_c   1.000
_cell.angle_alpha   90.00
_cell.angle_beta   90.00
_cell.angle_gamma   90.00
#
_symmetry.space_group_name_H-M   'P 1'
#
loop_
_entity.id
_entity.type
_entity.pdbx_description
1 polymer ?
#
loop_
_entity_poly.entity_id
_entity_poly.type
_entity_poly.pdbx_seq_one_letter_code
_entity_poly.pdbx_strand_id
1 'polypeptide(L)'
;MNSKQQPIFIHIPKTGGTSINCVMKGTEWQTPLDYHYRHLDFDTKTSTCGDIFDNKNNKTYQEEFIFMMLRHPVDRLISEYYYIRNNHEFMDFLTTKPDSFSAYVDNVQTSNYMLKFLDGQRIYSESQLTEKRALEIIELIDTLDIHVGIFEEYDRSLSYFSEVGDFDWPETIDVKRATINRPTVKQIPSEVLEKILTANKLDIQLYLHCKAKLIERTQKLAINKIKYQGGKLDFVIPYTMWNCILDIELTNNTFIEENKKFFVTLNTYLHKTSGSGREYAKNWMKLFKKSVALYFNATKFAKQIKQIKKPSPIDEIIAVARAIDEATIKPSMGLDIGKPRIKLSLTPLMGEALQQDDVIKKGIIKW
;
A
#
# COMPACT_ATOMS: atom_id res chain seq x y z
N MET A 1 -12.78 -23.29 -30.65
CA MET A 1 -12.04 -22.37 -29.75
C MET A 1 -12.17 -22.96 -28.36
N ASN A 2 -11.12 -23.59 -27.82
CA ASN A 2 -11.15 -24.15 -26.47
C ASN A 2 -11.35 -22.99 -25.49
N SER A 3 -12.36 -23.09 -24.61
CA SER A 3 -12.53 -22.16 -23.50
C SER A 3 -11.26 -22.23 -22.66
N LYS A 4 -10.39 -21.22 -22.73
CA LYS A 4 -9.23 -21.11 -21.85
C LYS A 4 -9.72 -21.19 -20.41
N GLN A 5 -9.27 -22.20 -19.66
CA GLN A 5 -9.55 -22.33 -18.24
C GLN A 5 -9.05 -21.06 -17.54
N GLN A 6 -9.88 -20.44 -16.71
CA GLN A 6 -9.47 -19.24 -15.99
C GLN A 6 -8.50 -19.64 -14.87
N PRO A 7 -7.35 -18.95 -14.74
CA PRO A 7 -6.37 -19.29 -13.72
C PRO A 7 -6.85 -18.85 -12.33
N ILE A 8 -6.46 -19.58 -11.30
CA ILE A 8 -6.66 -19.18 -9.90
C ILE A 8 -5.50 -18.27 -9.48
N PHE A 9 -5.81 -17.02 -9.21
CA PHE A 9 -4.87 -16.06 -8.65
C PHE A 9 -5.00 -15.98 -7.12
N ILE A 10 -3.96 -16.42 -6.41
CA ILE A 10 -3.85 -16.21 -4.96
C ILE A 10 -3.15 -14.87 -4.71
N HIS A 11 -3.93 -13.86 -4.35
CA HIS A 11 -3.42 -12.54 -4.00
C HIS A 11 -3.14 -12.47 -2.50
N ILE A 12 -1.88 -12.62 -2.11
CA ILE A 12 -1.45 -12.36 -0.73
C ILE A 12 -1.34 -10.84 -0.50
N PRO A 13 -1.89 -10.28 0.58
CA PRO A 13 -1.78 -8.85 0.85
C PRO A 13 -0.33 -8.32 0.83
N LYS A 14 -0.18 -7.16 0.19
CA LYS A 14 1.08 -6.39 0.10
C LYS A 14 2.19 -7.03 -0.73
N THR A 15 1.87 -7.97 -1.64
CA THR A 15 2.83 -8.56 -2.59
C THR A 15 2.72 -8.02 -4.03
N GLY A 16 1.96 -6.95 -4.24
CA GLY A 16 1.77 -6.33 -5.56
C GLY A 16 0.57 -6.86 -6.37
N GLY A 17 -0.26 -7.72 -5.75
CA GLY A 17 -1.35 -8.39 -6.47
C GLY A 17 -2.50 -7.49 -6.93
N THR A 18 -2.76 -6.32 -6.31
CA THR A 18 -3.75 -5.38 -6.84
C THR A 18 -3.39 -4.94 -8.26
N SER A 19 -2.12 -4.60 -8.53
CA SER A 19 -1.70 -4.18 -9.87
C SER A 19 -1.88 -5.31 -10.88
N ILE A 20 -1.52 -6.54 -10.50
CA ILE A 20 -1.67 -7.72 -11.36
C ILE A 20 -3.15 -7.99 -11.67
N ASN A 21 -4.01 -8.03 -10.65
CA ASN A 21 -5.44 -8.25 -10.83
C ASN A 21 -6.07 -7.20 -11.76
N CYS A 22 -5.79 -5.92 -11.52
CA CYS A 22 -6.28 -4.82 -12.34
C CYS A 22 -5.83 -4.94 -13.80
N VAL A 23 -4.56 -5.28 -14.03
CA VAL A 23 -4.03 -5.46 -15.40
C VAL A 23 -4.70 -6.65 -16.08
N MET A 24 -4.76 -7.81 -15.42
CA MET A 24 -5.37 -9.03 -15.99
C MET A 24 -6.86 -8.86 -16.32
N LYS A 25 -7.58 -8.07 -15.53
CA LYS A 25 -9.02 -7.87 -15.67
C LYS A 25 -9.38 -6.60 -16.45
N GLY A 26 -8.39 -5.75 -16.78
CA GLY A 26 -8.61 -4.47 -17.43
C GLY A 26 -9.41 -3.49 -16.56
N THR A 27 -9.28 -3.56 -15.23
CA THR A 27 -10.06 -2.77 -14.27
C THR A 27 -9.20 -1.75 -13.52
N GLU A 28 -9.80 -0.63 -13.11
CA GLU A 28 -9.12 0.35 -12.24
C GLU A 28 -8.99 -0.13 -10.79
N TRP A 29 -9.91 -1.02 -10.37
CA TRP A 29 -10.03 -1.51 -9.01
C TRP A 29 -9.98 -3.04 -8.98
N GLN A 30 -9.66 -3.56 -7.81
CA GLN A 30 -9.64 -4.99 -7.54
C GLN A 30 -11.02 -5.62 -7.78
N THR A 31 -11.06 -6.77 -8.43
CA THR A 31 -12.31 -7.51 -8.66
C THR A 31 -12.85 -8.15 -7.37
N PRO A 32 -14.18 -8.41 -7.30
CA PRO A 32 -14.75 -9.22 -6.23
C PRO A 32 -14.08 -10.60 -6.10
N LEU A 33 -14.21 -11.20 -4.93
CA LEU A 33 -13.75 -12.57 -4.67
C LEU A 33 -14.60 -13.56 -5.46
N ASP A 34 -13.95 -14.59 -5.99
CA ASP A 34 -14.59 -15.76 -6.58
C ASP A 34 -13.63 -16.96 -6.49
N TYR A 35 -13.96 -18.04 -7.19
CA TYR A 35 -13.10 -19.23 -7.25
C TYR A 35 -11.71 -18.93 -7.87
N HIS A 36 -11.64 -18.06 -8.87
CA HIS A 36 -10.42 -17.72 -9.60
C HIS A 36 -9.64 -16.55 -8.98
N TYR A 37 -10.21 -15.85 -7.99
CA TYR A 37 -9.56 -14.75 -7.30
C TYR A 37 -9.64 -14.91 -5.78
N ARG A 38 -8.54 -15.41 -5.19
CA ARG A 38 -8.43 -15.72 -3.77
C ARG A 38 -7.69 -14.61 -3.03
N HIS A 39 -8.32 -14.08 -1.98
CA HIS A 39 -7.79 -12.99 -1.16
C HIS A 39 -8.41 -13.06 0.25
N LEU A 40 -8.29 -12.00 1.05
CA LEU A 40 -9.06 -11.88 2.28
C LEU A 40 -10.53 -11.64 1.96
N ASP A 41 -11.40 -12.42 2.59
CA ASP A 41 -12.82 -12.13 2.69
C ASP A 41 -13.06 -10.74 3.30
N PHE A 42 -13.98 -9.97 2.72
CA PHE A 42 -14.16 -8.57 3.12
C PHE A 42 -14.71 -8.45 4.54
N ASP A 43 -15.62 -9.32 4.96
CA ASP A 43 -16.28 -9.19 6.27
C ASP A 43 -15.45 -9.84 7.37
N THR A 44 -15.04 -11.08 7.16
CA THR A 44 -14.34 -11.88 8.17
C THR A 44 -12.85 -11.62 8.21
N LYS A 45 -12.27 -11.03 7.15
CA LYS A 45 -10.81 -10.91 6.93
C LYS A 45 -10.08 -12.25 7.00
N THR A 46 -10.77 -13.32 6.63
CA THR A 46 -10.22 -14.69 6.52
C THR A 46 -9.70 -14.94 5.13
N SER A 47 -8.55 -15.58 5.00
CA SER A 47 -8.02 -15.98 3.69
C SER A 47 -8.92 -17.02 3.03
N THR A 48 -9.29 -16.78 1.77
CA THR A 48 -10.14 -17.69 0.99
C THR A 48 -9.37 -18.77 0.22
N CYS A 49 -8.06 -18.92 0.45
CA CYS A 49 -7.23 -19.92 -0.24
C CYS A 49 -6.84 -21.14 0.60
N GLY A 50 -7.25 -21.20 1.88
CA GLY A 50 -6.83 -22.27 2.79
C GLY A 50 -7.18 -23.68 2.30
N ASP A 51 -8.26 -23.81 1.54
CA ASP A 51 -8.71 -25.07 0.96
C ASP A 51 -7.79 -25.59 -0.16
N ILE A 52 -7.04 -24.72 -0.83
CA ILE A 52 -5.99 -25.09 -1.80
C ILE A 52 -4.84 -25.79 -1.08
N PHE A 53 -4.60 -25.43 0.19
CA PHE A 53 -3.50 -25.96 1.00
C PHE A 53 -3.96 -27.04 1.99
N ASP A 54 -5.15 -27.64 1.79
CA ASP A 54 -5.56 -28.87 2.47
C ASP A 54 -5.24 -30.08 1.59
N ASN A 55 -4.40 -30.99 2.11
CA ASN A 55 -3.99 -32.23 1.43
C ASN A 55 -5.17 -33.05 0.87
N LYS A 56 -6.36 -32.95 1.48
CA LYS A 56 -7.57 -33.66 1.02
C LYS A 56 -8.03 -33.17 -0.35
N ASN A 57 -7.72 -31.94 -0.71
CA ASN A 57 -8.15 -31.28 -1.94
C ASN A 57 -7.10 -31.35 -3.06
N ASN A 58 -5.97 -32.04 -2.87
CA ASN A 58 -4.90 -32.07 -3.88
C ASN A 58 -5.41 -32.47 -5.27
N LYS A 59 -6.26 -33.51 -5.33
CA LYS A 59 -6.85 -33.96 -6.60
C LYS A 59 -7.73 -32.90 -7.26
N THR A 60 -8.42 -32.07 -6.47
CA THR A 60 -9.28 -30.99 -6.97
C THR A 60 -8.45 -29.91 -7.65
N TYR A 61 -7.27 -29.60 -7.11
CA TYR A 61 -6.44 -28.48 -7.56
C TYR A 61 -5.29 -28.88 -8.49
N GLN A 62 -5.04 -30.17 -8.68
CA GLN A 62 -3.94 -30.68 -9.50
C GLN A 62 -4.03 -30.26 -10.98
N GLU A 63 -5.25 -30.05 -11.49
CA GLU A 63 -5.51 -29.66 -12.89
C GLU A 63 -5.74 -28.14 -13.05
N GLU A 64 -5.69 -27.37 -11.95
CA GLU A 64 -5.89 -25.93 -12.00
C GLU A 64 -4.57 -25.20 -12.27
N PHE A 65 -4.61 -24.17 -13.12
CA PHE A 65 -3.50 -23.25 -13.21
C PHE A 65 -3.57 -22.28 -12.04
N ILE A 66 -2.66 -22.42 -11.06
CA ILE A 66 -2.61 -21.58 -9.87
C ILE A 66 -1.33 -20.74 -9.90
N PHE A 67 -1.46 -19.45 -9.62
CA PHE A 67 -0.30 -18.58 -9.51
C PHE A 67 -0.46 -17.55 -8.39
N MET A 68 0.67 -17.04 -7.89
CA MET A 68 0.70 -16.06 -6.82
C MET A 68 1.97 -15.21 -6.84
N MET A 69 1.95 -14.10 -6.09
CA MET A 69 3.13 -13.28 -5.84
C MET A 69 3.52 -13.34 -4.37
N LEU A 70 4.80 -13.58 -4.11
CA LEU A 70 5.43 -13.37 -2.82
C LEU A 70 6.28 -12.10 -2.83
N ARG A 71 6.68 -11.68 -1.63
CA ARG A 71 7.55 -10.53 -1.40
C ARG A 71 8.43 -10.82 -0.21
N HIS A 72 9.63 -10.24 -0.18
CA HIS A 72 10.53 -10.41 0.95
C HIS A 72 9.80 -10.05 2.27
N PRO A 73 9.79 -10.93 3.28
CA PRO A 73 8.96 -10.76 4.48
C PRO A 73 9.16 -9.41 5.19
N VAL A 74 10.41 -8.93 5.25
CA VAL A 74 10.74 -7.60 5.78
C VAL A 74 10.04 -6.48 5.02
N ASP A 75 10.17 -6.46 3.70
CA ASP A 75 9.61 -5.37 2.88
C ASP A 75 8.08 -5.43 2.82
N ARG A 76 7.50 -6.64 2.89
CA ARG A 76 6.06 -6.88 3.06
C ARG A 76 5.56 -6.30 4.38
N LEU A 77 6.19 -6.63 5.52
CA LEU A 77 5.79 -6.16 6.85
C LEU A 77 5.86 -4.63 6.96
N ILE A 78 6.94 -4.01 6.48
CA ILE A 78 7.06 -2.54 6.43
C ILE A 78 5.92 -1.96 5.57
N SER A 79 5.69 -2.54 4.39
CA SER A 79 4.62 -2.07 3.50
C SER A 79 3.22 -2.21 4.09
N GLU A 80 2.99 -3.22 4.91
CA GLU A 80 1.74 -3.46 5.64
C GLU A 80 1.55 -2.42 6.74
N TYR A 81 2.47 -2.34 7.70
CA TYR A 81 2.35 -1.43 8.85
C TYR A 81 2.06 0.01 8.41
N TYR A 82 2.87 0.56 7.51
CA TYR A 82 2.69 1.95 7.05
C TYR A 82 1.42 2.16 6.20
N TYR A 83 0.83 1.08 5.68
CA TYR A 83 -0.45 1.14 4.98
C TYR A 83 -1.64 1.11 5.96
N ILE A 84 -1.56 0.34 7.06
CA ILE A 84 -2.69 0.10 7.96
C ILE A 84 -2.60 0.75 9.34
N ARG A 85 -1.49 1.38 9.74
CA ARG A 85 -1.29 1.90 11.11
C ARG A 85 -2.35 2.89 11.63
N ASN A 86 -3.03 3.58 10.72
CA ASN A 86 -4.13 4.49 11.05
C ASN A 86 -5.51 3.89 10.71
N ASN A 87 -5.57 2.63 10.26
CA ASN A 87 -6.81 1.96 9.87
C ASN A 87 -7.27 1.01 11.00
N HIS A 88 -8.30 1.47 11.72
CA HIS A 88 -8.94 0.73 12.81
C HIS A 88 -9.56 -0.60 12.36
N GLU A 89 -10.06 -0.68 11.13
CA GLU A 89 -10.66 -1.90 10.57
C GLU A 89 -9.67 -3.07 10.51
N PHE A 90 -8.36 -2.80 10.46
CA PHE A 90 -7.32 -3.81 10.53
C PHE A 90 -6.64 -3.86 11.89
N MET A 91 -6.28 -2.71 12.45
CA MET A 91 -5.52 -2.65 13.71
C MET A 91 -6.31 -3.15 14.92
N ASP A 92 -7.64 -3.11 14.89
CA ASP A 92 -8.48 -3.58 16.00
C ASP A 92 -8.59 -5.11 16.06
N PHE A 93 -8.04 -5.82 15.06
CA PHE A 93 -7.89 -7.29 15.11
C PHE A 93 -6.64 -7.76 15.87
N LEU A 94 -5.71 -6.85 16.19
CA LEU A 94 -4.57 -7.15 17.04
C LEU A 94 -4.99 -7.08 18.51
N THR A 95 -4.60 -8.08 19.30
CA THR A 95 -4.96 -8.18 20.72
C THR A 95 -4.33 -7.04 21.52
N THR A 96 -3.06 -6.73 21.22
CA THR A 96 -2.40 -5.51 21.69
C THR A 96 -2.17 -4.59 20.51
N LYS A 97 -2.90 -3.47 20.49
CA LYS A 97 -2.78 -2.46 19.43
C LYS A 97 -1.42 -1.76 19.51
N PRO A 98 -0.57 -1.87 18.48
CA PRO A 98 0.75 -1.26 18.51
C PRO A 98 0.66 0.24 18.22
N ASP A 99 1.40 1.02 18.99
CA ASP A 99 1.52 2.49 18.84
C ASP A 99 2.69 2.91 17.93
N SER A 100 3.54 1.95 17.55
CA SER A 100 4.79 2.18 16.85
C SER A 100 5.15 0.99 15.96
N PHE A 101 6.06 1.22 15.00
CA PHE A 101 6.53 0.14 14.14
C PHE A 101 7.26 -0.94 14.95
N SER A 102 8.03 -0.56 15.98
CA SER A 102 8.70 -1.52 16.86
C SER A 102 7.69 -2.39 17.59
N ALA A 103 6.67 -1.79 18.21
CA ALA A 103 5.61 -2.54 18.88
C ALA A 103 4.84 -3.47 17.91
N TYR A 104 4.67 -3.05 16.65
CA TYR A 104 4.08 -3.89 15.61
C TYR A 104 4.96 -5.11 15.29
N VAL A 105 6.27 -4.91 15.14
CA VAL A 105 7.25 -5.99 14.93
C VAL A 105 7.28 -6.97 16.09
N ASP A 106 7.19 -6.47 17.33
CA ASP A 106 7.20 -7.29 18.54
C ASP A 106 5.88 -8.06 18.75
N ASN A 107 4.81 -7.72 18.02
CA ASN A 107 3.53 -8.42 18.09
C ASN A 107 3.56 -9.72 17.28
N VAL A 108 3.48 -10.86 17.97
CA VAL A 108 3.48 -12.21 17.40
C VAL A 108 2.38 -12.49 16.36
N GLN A 109 1.25 -11.76 16.41
CA GLN A 109 0.15 -11.89 15.43
C GLN A 109 0.56 -11.39 14.04
N THR A 110 1.59 -10.56 13.93
CA THR A 110 2.08 -9.99 12.66
C THR A 110 3.11 -10.88 11.94
N SER A 111 3.59 -11.92 12.62
CA SER A 111 4.63 -12.83 12.15
C SER A 111 4.11 -13.90 11.18
N ASN A 112 4.97 -14.32 10.24
CA ASN A 112 4.75 -15.38 9.26
C ASN A 112 3.43 -15.23 8.50
N TYR A 113 3.13 -13.98 8.14
CA TYR A 113 1.83 -13.61 7.59
C TYR A 113 1.51 -14.33 6.28
N MET A 114 2.48 -14.49 5.38
CA MET A 114 2.22 -15.11 4.08
C MET A 114 1.82 -16.57 4.26
N LEU A 115 2.54 -17.34 5.08
CA LEU A 115 2.16 -18.71 5.36
C LEU A 115 0.85 -18.82 6.14
N LYS A 116 0.59 -17.97 7.13
CA LYS A 116 -0.72 -17.95 7.83
C LYS A 116 -1.87 -17.66 6.86
N PHE A 117 -1.64 -16.78 5.88
CA PHE A 117 -2.61 -16.51 4.83
C PHE A 117 -2.84 -17.74 3.94
N LEU A 118 -1.78 -18.43 3.50
CA LEU A 118 -1.90 -19.67 2.73
C LEU A 118 -2.58 -20.79 3.53
N ASP A 119 -2.39 -20.82 4.84
CA ASP A 119 -3.06 -21.73 5.77
C ASP A 119 -4.55 -21.39 6.00
N GLY A 120 -5.10 -20.40 5.32
CA GLY A 120 -6.52 -20.03 5.44
C GLY A 120 -6.86 -19.23 6.70
N GLN A 121 -5.87 -18.71 7.42
CA GLN A 121 -6.13 -18.01 8.67
C GLN A 121 -6.71 -16.60 8.45
N ARG A 122 -7.39 -16.10 9.48
CA ARG A 122 -7.77 -14.68 9.59
C ARG A 122 -6.53 -13.80 9.75
N ILE A 123 -6.58 -12.58 9.20
CA ILE A 123 -5.55 -11.57 9.46
C ILE A 123 -5.36 -11.41 10.97
N TYR A 124 -4.09 -11.41 11.40
CA TYR A 124 -3.69 -11.31 12.81
C TYR A 124 -4.26 -12.40 13.72
N SER A 125 -4.51 -13.59 13.18
CA SER A 125 -4.80 -14.78 13.99
C SER A 125 -3.71 -15.01 15.05
N GLU A 126 -4.13 -15.29 16.28
CA GLU A 126 -3.25 -15.70 17.38
C GLU A 126 -2.69 -17.11 17.18
N SER A 127 -3.35 -17.92 16.32
CA SER A 127 -2.88 -19.25 15.97
C SER A 127 -1.48 -19.17 15.36
N GLN A 128 -0.54 -19.86 16.00
CA GLN A 128 0.83 -19.91 15.53
C GLN A 128 0.98 -21.04 14.51
N LEU A 129 1.66 -20.74 13.42
CA LEU A 129 1.97 -21.75 12.43
C LEU A 129 3.13 -22.61 12.93
N THR A 130 2.95 -23.93 12.91
CA THR A 130 4.04 -24.85 13.22
C THR A 130 5.00 -24.98 12.04
N GLU A 131 6.26 -25.29 12.31
CA GLU A 131 7.25 -25.54 11.26
C GLU A 131 6.85 -26.71 10.36
N LYS A 132 6.27 -27.77 10.95
CA LYS A 132 5.70 -28.89 10.19
C LYS A 132 4.66 -28.41 9.17
N ARG A 133 3.70 -27.60 9.61
CA ARG A 133 2.64 -27.08 8.71
C ARG A 133 3.19 -26.15 7.64
N ALA A 134 4.20 -25.34 7.96
CA ALA A 134 4.89 -24.51 6.99
C ALA A 134 5.55 -25.35 5.87
N LEU A 135 6.22 -26.44 6.26
CA LEU A 135 6.82 -27.38 5.31
C LEU A 135 5.77 -28.07 4.44
N GLU A 136 4.64 -28.50 5.02
CA GLU A 136 3.52 -29.07 4.26
C GLU A 136 2.96 -28.08 3.22
N ILE A 137 2.80 -26.80 3.58
CA ILE A 137 2.36 -25.76 2.63
C ILE A 137 3.37 -25.58 1.49
N ILE A 138 4.68 -25.59 1.80
CA ILE A 138 5.73 -25.49 0.79
C ILE A 138 5.73 -26.73 -0.14
N GLU A 139 5.53 -27.92 0.40
CA GLU A 139 5.40 -29.15 -0.38
C GLU A 139 4.15 -29.13 -1.28
N LEU A 140 3.05 -28.54 -0.81
CA LEU A 140 1.84 -28.36 -1.60
C LEU A 140 2.01 -27.38 -2.75
N ILE A 141 2.77 -26.30 -2.56
CA ILE A 141 3.17 -25.39 -3.66
C ILE A 141 3.86 -26.17 -4.78
N ASP A 142 4.72 -27.12 -4.40
CA ASP A 142 5.47 -27.93 -5.34
C ASP A 142 4.62 -29.01 -6.01
N THR A 143 3.79 -29.69 -5.22
CA THR A 143 2.94 -30.80 -5.67
C THR A 143 1.83 -30.33 -6.61
N LEU A 144 1.25 -29.15 -6.33
CA LEU A 144 0.21 -28.53 -7.15
C LEU A 144 0.78 -27.67 -8.30
N ASP A 145 2.11 -27.66 -8.47
CA ASP A 145 2.82 -26.82 -9.43
C ASP A 145 2.40 -25.34 -9.42
N ILE A 146 2.20 -24.76 -8.23
CA ILE A 146 1.78 -23.36 -8.10
C ILE A 146 2.89 -22.44 -8.65
N HIS A 147 2.55 -21.61 -9.63
CA HIS A 147 3.49 -20.69 -10.26
C HIS A 147 3.69 -19.44 -9.38
N VAL A 148 4.86 -19.32 -8.75
CA VAL A 148 5.15 -18.23 -7.81
C VAL A 148 6.09 -17.19 -8.41
N GLY A 149 5.65 -15.94 -8.42
CA GLY A 149 6.47 -14.78 -8.73
C GLY A 149 7.00 -14.08 -7.47
N ILE A 150 8.05 -13.28 -7.63
CA ILE A 150 8.72 -12.54 -6.56
C ILE A 150 8.63 -11.04 -6.86
N PHE A 151 8.10 -10.26 -5.92
CA PHE A 151 7.89 -8.82 -6.07
C PHE A 151 9.19 -8.06 -6.38
N GLU A 152 10.30 -8.45 -5.77
CA GLU A 152 11.63 -7.87 -6.02
C GLU A 152 12.19 -8.22 -7.42
N GLU A 153 11.64 -9.24 -8.07
CA GLU A 153 11.98 -9.70 -9.42
C GLU A 153 10.78 -9.50 -10.36
N TYR A 154 10.08 -8.36 -10.26
CA TYR A 154 8.77 -8.16 -10.89
C TYR A 154 8.79 -8.38 -12.41
N ASP A 155 9.75 -7.79 -13.13
CA ASP A 155 9.90 -7.97 -14.58
C ASP A 155 10.09 -9.46 -14.96
N ARG A 156 10.89 -10.19 -14.17
CA ARG A 156 11.13 -11.62 -14.35
C ARG A 156 9.87 -12.43 -14.05
N SER A 157 9.15 -12.07 -13.00
CA SER A 157 7.91 -12.74 -12.59
C SER A 157 6.82 -12.58 -13.64
N LEU A 158 6.65 -11.38 -14.20
CA LEU A 158 5.68 -11.16 -15.28
C LEU A 158 6.07 -11.86 -16.57
N SER A 159 7.35 -11.83 -16.95
CA SER A 159 7.85 -12.62 -18.10
C SER A 159 7.59 -14.11 -17.92
N TYR A 160 7.84 -14.64 -16.71
CA TYR A 160 7.57 -16.03 -16.37
C TYR A 160 6.08 -16.38 -16.45
N PHE A 161 5.21 -15.53 -15.93
CA PHE A 161 3.78 -15.74 -16.03
C PHE A 161 3.30 -15.72 -17.49
N SER A 162 3.80 -14.80 -18.33
CA SER A 162 3.48 -14.82 -19.76
C SER A 162 3.83 -16.15 -20.42
N GLU A 163 5.01 -16.71 -20.11
CA GLU A 163 5.48 -17.97 -20.67
C GLU A 163 4.59 -19.16 -20.25
N VAL A 164 4.24 -19.26 -18.96
CA VAL A 164 3.55 -20.47 -18.43
C VAL A 164 2.03 -20.38 -18.43
N GLY A 165 1.48 -19.17 -18.34
CA GLY A 165 0.03 -18.92 -18.21
C GLY A 165 -0.60 -18.21 -19.41
N ASP A 166 0.17 -17.93 -20.46
CA ASP A 166 -0.28 -17.21 -21.67
C ASP A 166 -0.96 -15.87 -21.33
N PHE A 167 -0.37 -15.15 -20.36
CA PHE A 167 -0.79 -13.80 -19.97
C PHE A 167 -0.19 -12.76 -20.89
N ASP A 168 -1.04 -11.92 -21.45
CA ASP A 168 -0.63 -10.74 -22.21
C ASP A 168 -0.57 -9.51 -21.29
N TRP A 169 0.65 -9.15 -20.90
CA TRP A 169 0.88 -7.95 -20.09
C TRP A 169 1.06 -6.73 -20.99
N PRO A 170 0.47 -5.58 -20.67
CA PRO A 170 0.72 -4.35 -21.42
C PRO A 170 2.20 -3.95 -21.30
N GLU A 171 2.76 -3.34 -22.35
CA GLU A 171 4.13 -2.82 -22.33
C GLU A 171 4.38 -1.83 -21.17
N THR A 172 3.31 -1.15 -20.75
CA THR A 172 3.32 -0.17 -19.68
C THR A 172 2.30 -0.52 -18.60
N ILE A 173 2.75 -0.61 -17.35
CA ILE A 173 1.89 -0.87 -16.18
C ILE A 173 1.85 0.37 -15.28
N ASP A 174 0.66 0.78 -14.90
CA ASP A 174 0.46 1.83 -13.90
C ASP A 174 0.82 1.34 -12.50
N VAL A 175 1.57 2.14 -11.75
CA VAL A 175 1.76 1.91 -10.31
C VAL A 175 0.50 2.33 -9.56
N LYS A 176 -0.50 1.43 -9.49
CA LYS A 176 -1.82 1.72 -8.90
C LYS A 176 -1.80 2.01 -7.39
N ARG A 177 -0.88 1.39 -6.62
CA ARG A 177 -0.81 1.55 -5.16
C ARG A 177 0.63 1.61 -4.67
N ALA A 178 0.98 2.70 -3.97
CA ALA A 178 2.25 2.84 -3.27
C ALA A 178 2.02 3.40 -1.86
N THR A 179 2.61 2.76 -0.84
CA THR A 179 2.63 3.31 0.52
C THR A 179 3.59 4.51 0.55
N ILE A 180 3.04 5.72 0.63
CA ILE A 180 3.78 6.98 0.43
C ILE A 180 4.81 7.26 1.53
N ASN A 181 4.45 7.04 2.79
CA ASN A 181 5.22 7.35 4.00
C ASN A 181 6.13 6.21 4.50
N ARG A 182 6.29 5.16 3.72
CA ARG A 182 7.05 3.96 4.12
C ARG A 182 8.58 4.18 4.01
N PRO A 183 9.38 3.80 5.03
CA PRO A 183 10.84 3.73 4.94
C PRO A 183 11.26 2.55 4.04
N THR A 184 12.43 2.68 3.43
CA THR A 184 13.09 1.56 2.74
C THR A 184 13.70 0.60 3.75
N VAL A 185 13.95 -0.65 3.35
CA VAL A 185 14.62 -1.64 4.21
C VAL A 185 15.96 -1.12 4.75
N LYS A 186 16.72 -0.38 3.93
CA LYS A 186 18.01 0.24 4.31
C LYS A 186 17.89 1.31 5.40
N GLN A 187 16.70 1.85 5.63
CA GLN A 187 16.43 2.85 6.66
C GLN A 187 15.95 2.21 7.97
N ILE A 188 15.72 0.90 8.00
CA ILE A 188 15.35 0.18 9.23
C ILE A 188 16.62 -0.10 10.05
N PRO A 189 16.64 0.21 11.36
CA PRO A 189 17.75 -0.15 12.23
C PRO A 189 18.03 -1.65 12.21
N SER A 190 19.31 -2.05 12.23
CA SER A 190 19.72 -3.47 12.17
C SER A 190 19.07 -4.33 13.25
N GLU A 191 18.96 -3.83 14.48
CA GLU A 191 18.30 -4.54 15.58
C GLU A 191 16.83 -4.87 15.24
N VAL A 192 16.09 -3.91 14.68
CA VAL A 192 14.69 -4.10 14.27
C VAL A 192 14.61 -5.08 13.09
N LEU A 193 15.56 -5.00 12.15
CA LEU A 193 15.64 -5.92 11.02
C LEU A 193 15.82 -7.37 11.49
N GLU A 194 16.74 -7.62 12.44
CA GLU A 194 16.97 -8.96 13.01
C GLU A 194 15.73 -9.51 13.72
N LYS A 195 15.01 -8.66 14.46
CA LYS A 195 13.72 -9.06 15.08
C LYS A 195 12.70 -9.49 14.04
N ILE A 196 12.56 -8.73 12.94
CA ILE A 196 11.64 -9.08 11.85
C ILE A 196 12.03 -10.41 11.22
N LEU A 197 13.32 -10.61 10.90
CA LEU A 197 13.83 -11.85 10.30
C LEU A 197 13.58 -13.05 11.22
N THR A 198 13.85 -12.90 12.52
CA THR A 198 13.64 -13.94 13.52
C THR A 198 12.17 -14.32 13.65
N ALA A 199 11.29 -13.31 13.80
CA ALA A 199 9.85 -13.53 13.92
C ALA A 199 9.25 -14.16 12.65
N ASN A 200 9.76 -13.81 11.47
CA ASN A 200 9.25 -14.25 10.17
C ASN A 200 10.08 -15.36 9.53
N LYS A 201 10.77 -16.19 10.33
CA LYS A 201 11.69 -17.22 9.82
C LYS A 201 11.04 -18.21 8.84
N LEU A 202 9.76 -18.56 9.05
CA LEU A 202 9.05 -19.51 8.20
C LEU A 202 8.67 -18.85 6.86
N ASP A 203 8.21 -17.60 6.91
CA ASP A 203 7.97 -16.81 5.69
C ASP A 203 9.27 -16.58 4.89
N ILE A 204 10.43 -16.46 5.57
CA ILE A 204 11.74 -16.40 4.91
C ILE A 204 12.05 -17.71 4.20
N GLN A 205 11.78 -18.86 4.83
CA GLN A 205 11.96 -20.17 4.21
C GLN A 205 11.07 -20.33 2.96
N LEU A 206 9.79 -19.98 3.05
CA LEU A 206 8.86 -19.96 1.91
C LEU A 206 9.40 -19.08 0.78
N TYR A 207 9.79 -17.84 1.10
CA TYR A 207 10.29 -16.87 0.12
C TYR A 207 11.55 -17.38 -0.60
N LEU A 208 12.52 -17.93 0.14
CA LEU A 208 13.77 -18.43 -0.44
C LEU A 208 13.52 -19.63 -1.35
N HIS A 209 12.67 -20.58 -0.94
CA HIS A 209 12.28 -21.73 -1.74
C HIS A 209 11.64 -21.30 -3.08
N CYS A 210 10.61 -20.48 -3.02
CA CYS A 210 9.91 -20.01 -4.22
C CYS A 210 10.79 -19.11 -5.10
N LYS A 211 11.67 -18.29 -4.51
CA LYS A 211 12.62 -17.48 -5.28
C LYS A 211 13.62 -18.35 -6.03
N ALA A 212 14.15 -19.39 -5.40
CA ALA A 212 15.05 -20.33 -6.06
C ALA A 212 14.36 -21.01 -7.25
N LYS A 213 13.11 -21.47 -7.08
CA LYS A 213 12.30 -22.04 -8.17
C LYS A 213 12.03 -21.05 -9.30
N LEU A 214 11.69 -19.79 -9.00
CA LEU A 214 11.53 -18.77 -10.03
C LEU A 214 12.81 -18.60 -10.86
N ILE A 215 13.97 -18.51 -10.18
CA ILE A 215 15.27 -18.37 -10.85
C ILE A 215 15.54 -19.59 -11.74
N GLU A 216 15.32 -20.81 -11.23
CA GLU A 216 15.47 -22.06 -11.97
C GLU A 216 14.58 -22.11 -13.22
N ARG A 217 13.28 -21.85 -13.07
CA ARG A 217 12.30 -21.88 -14.17
C ARG A 217 12.54 -20.82 -15.23
N THR A 218 13.27 -19.75 -14.89
CA THR A 218 13.53 -18.61 -15.78
C THR A 218 14.98 -18.50 -16.24
N GLN A 219 15.81 -19.52 -16.04
CA GLN A 219 17.24 -19.47 -16.42
C GLN A 219 17.46 -19.15 -17.90
N LYS A 220 16.60 -19.67 -18.77
CA LYS A 220 16.68 -19.50 -20.23
C LYS A 220 15.65 -18.51 -20.78
N LEU A 221 14.84 -17.90 -19.92
CA LEU A 221 13.76 -17.01 -20.31
C LEU A 221 14.31 -15.62 -20.62
N ALA A 222 13.95 -15.05 -21.76
CA ALA A 222 14.19 -13.65 -22.05
C ALA A 222 13.32 -12.78 -21.12
N ILE A 223 13.95 -11.91 -20.34
CA ILE A 223 13.22 -11.06 -19.38
C ILE A 223 12.86 -9.74 -20.06
N ASN A 224 11.56 -9.54 -20.27
CA ASN A 224 11.03 -8.31 -20.82
C ASN A 224 11.00 -7.22 -19.75
N LYS A 225 11.58 -6.06 -20.07
CA LYS A 225 11.53 -4.89 -19.20
C LYS A 225 10.20 -4.18 -19.38
N ILE A 226 9.40 -4.17 -18.31
CA ILE A 226 8.12 -3.48 -18.28
C ILE A 226 8.38 -2.00 -18.01
N LYS A 227 7.73 -1.14 -18.80
CA LYS A 227 7.73 0.29 -18.53
C LYS A 227 6.72 0.56 -17.43
N TYR A 228 7.06 1.42 -16.49
CA TYR A 228 6.12 1.85 -15.47
C TYR A 228 5.73 3.29 -15.76
N GLN A 229 4.42 3.54 -15.86
CA GLN A 229 3.91 4.89 -15.97
C GLN A 229 3.63 5.45 -14.58
N GLY A 230 4.12 6.69 -14.38
CA GLY A 230 4.04 7.40 -13.12
C GLY A 230 5.12 7.01 -12.11
N GLY A 231 5.20 7.78 -11.02
CA GLY A 231 6.09 7.54 -9.89
C GLY A 231 5.33 7.37 -8.57
N LYS A 232 6.07 7.10 -7.48
CA LYS A 232 5.52 6.98 -6.10
C LYS A 232 4.57 8.13 -5.72
N LEU A 233 4.80 9.32 -6.27
CA LEU A 233 3.99 10.51 -6.00
C LEU A 233 2.69 10.54 -6.79
N ASP A 234 2.56 9.84 -7.91
CA ASP A 234 1.33 9.90 -8.71
C ASP A 234 0.15 9.21 -8.03
N PHE A 235 0.41 8.33 -7.06
CA PHE A 235 -0.61 7.81 -6.14
C PHE A 235 -1.26 8.90 -5.26
N VAL A 236 -0.63 10.08 -5.13
CA VAL A 236 -1.22 11.22 -4.41
C VAL A 236 -2.56 11.62 -5.01
N ILE A 237 -2.71 11.59 -6.34
CA ILE A 237 -3.95 11.99 -7.01
C ILE A 237 -5.11 11.08 -6.62
N PRO A 238 -5.08 9.75 -6.86
CA PRO A 238 -6.18 8.87 -6.46
C PRO A 238 -6.37 8.84 -4.93
N TYR A 239 -5.31 8.98 -4.13
CA TYR A 239 -5.44 9.06 -2.67
C TYR A 239 -6.25 10.29 -2.22
N THR A 240 -5.96 11.46 -2.79
CA THR A 240 -6.59 12.74 -2.43
C THR A 240 -7.97 12.94 -3.03
N MET A 241 -8.47 11.98 -3.81
CA MET A 241 -9.89 11.92 -4.17
C MET A 241 -10.77 11.64 -2.94
N TRP A 242 -10.24 10.87 -1.98
CA TRP A 242 -11.00 10.35 -0.84
C TRP A 242 -10.47 10.84 0.52
N ASN A 243 -9.21 11.28 0.58
CA ASN A 243 -8.53 11.62 1.83
C ASN A 243 -7.86 12.99 1.75
N CYS A 244 -7.63 13.63 2.89
CA CYS A 244 -6.72 14.77 2.96
C CYS A 244 -5.28 14.25 2.84
N ILE A 245 -4.42 14.94 2.09
CA ILE A 245 -3.01 14.50 1.94
C ILE A 245 -2.24 14.45 3.28
N LEU A 246 -2.72 15.18 4.30
CA LEU A 246 -2.16 15.13 5.64
C LEU A 246 -2.45 13.82 6.37
N ASP A 247 -3.54 13.11 6.04
CA ASP A 247 -3.94 11.84 6.67
C ASP A 247 -2.90 10.72 6.46
N ILE A 248 -1.95 10.94 5.54
CA ILE A 248 -0.78 10.07 5.35
C ILE A 248 0.05 9.92 6.64
N GLU A 249 0.13 10.96 7.46
CA GLU A 249 0.94 10.95 8.67
C GLU A 249 0.24 11.55 9.89
N LEU A 250 -0.72 12.46 9.68
CA LEU A 250 -1.43 13.14 10.76
C LEU A 250 -2.22 12.13 11.60
N THR A 251 -2.02 12.19 12.92
CA THR A 251 -2.70 11.30 13.88
C THR A 251 -3.92 11.96 14.51
N ASN A 252 -3.91 13.28 14.67
CA ASN A 252 -5.04 14.04 15.16
C ASN A 252 -5.75 14.80 14.03
N ASN A 253 -6.92 14.32 13.61
CA ASN A 253 -7.69 14.92 12.52
C ASN A 253 -8.40 16.25 12.88
N THR A 254 -8.38 16.69 14.15
CA THR A 254 -9.12 17.88 14.59
C THR A 254 -8.72 19.13 13.79
N PHE A 255 -7.43 19.29 13.49
CA PHE A 255 -6.96 20.41 12.66
C PHE A 255 -7.54 20.37 11.24
N ILE A 256 -7.72 19.18 10.66
CA ILE A 256 -8.33 19.00 9.34
C ILE A 256 -9.81 19.33 9.40
N GLU A 257 -10.54 18.78 10.37
CA GLU A 257 -11.99 18.97 10.50
C GLU A 257 -12.35 20.44 10.72
N GLU A 258 -11.64 21.14 11.59
CA GLU A 258 -11.86 22.57 11.83
C GLU A 258 -11.60 23.44 10.60
N ASN A 259 -10.66 23.01 9.76
CA ASN A 259 -10.25 23.75 8.57
C ASN A 259 -10.73 23.06 7.27
N LYS A 260 -11.78 22.24 7.35
CA LYS A 260 -12.28 21.41 6.23
C LYS A 260 -12.52 22.20 4.95
N LYS A 261 -13.14 23.38 5.06
CA LYS A 261 -13.39 24.26 3.90
C LYS A 261 -12.10 24.65 3.17
N PHE A 262 -11.03 24.93 3.91
CA PHE A 262 -9.72 25.23 3.31
C PHE A 262 -9.17 24.02 2.56
N PHE A 263 -9.15 22.84 3.19
CA PHE A 263 -8.61 21.62 2.58
C PHE A 263 -9.41 21.17 1.36
N VAL A 264 -10.75 21.20 1.42
CA VAL A 264 -11.62 20.86 0.29
C VAL A 264 -11.39 21.81 -0.90
N THR A 265 -11.31 23.12 -0.63
CA THR A 265 -11.07 24.11 -1.69
C THR A 265 -9.69 23.94 -2.31
N LEU A 266 -8.66 23.74 -1.47
CA LEU A 266 -7.29 23.50 -1.93
C LEU A 266 -7.19 22.22 -2.76
N ASN A 267 -7.79 21.11 -2.30
CA ASN A 267 -7.83 19.84 -3.01
C ASN A 267 -8.50 20.00 -4.37
N THR A 268 -9.68 20.63 -4.42
CA THR A 268 -10.43 20.87 -5.65
C THR A 268 -9.62 21.68 -6.66
N TYR A 269 -8.99 22.77 -6.21
CA TYR A 269 -8.13 23.57 -7.07
C TYR A 269 -6.96 22.74 -7.62
N LEU A 270 -6.28 21.96 -6.78
CA LEU A 270 -5.11 21.19 -7.20
C LEU A 270 -5.45 20.06 -8.18
N HIS A 271 -6.61 19.40 -8.04
CA HIS A 271 -7.11 18.41 -9.01
C HIS A 271 -7.41 19.02 -10.39
N LYS A 272 -7.71 20.31 -10.44
CA LYS A 272 -7.97 21.07 -11.67
C LYS A 272 -6.73 21.73 -12.27
N THR A 273 -5.60 21.72 -11.58
CA THR A 273 -4.39 22.43 -12.06
C THR A 273 -3.10 21.63 -12.03
N SER A 274 -3.11 20.38 -11.53
CA SER A 274 -1.89 19.58 -11.40
C SER A 274 -1.94 18.39 -12.34
N GLY A 275 -0.96 18.25 -13.24
CA GLY A 275 -0.89 17.15 -14.20
C GLY A 275 -0.16 15.91 -13.67
N SER A 276 0.43 15.98 -12.48
CA SER A 276 1.10 14.86 -11.82
C SER A 276 0.98 14.96 -10.30
N GLY A 277 1.18 13.86 -9.58
CA GLY A 277 1.14 13.86 -8.13
C GLY A 277 2.34 14.60 -7.52
N ARG A 278 3.47 14.66 -8.23
CA ARG A 278 4.61 15.53 -7.86
C ARG A 278 4.23 17.00 -7.89
N GLU A 279 3.57 17.44 -8.96
CA GLU A 279 3.10 18.81 -9.12
C GLU A 279 2.05 19.15 -8.06
N TYR A 280 1.09 18.24 -7.85
CA TYR A 280 0.07 18.36 -6.81
C TYR A 280 0.73 18.62 -5.44
N ALA A 281 1.66 17.76 -5.01
CA ALA A 281 2.29 17.87 -3.70
C ALA A 281 3.11 19.17 -3.55
N LYS A 282 3.81 19.59 -4.61
CA LYS A 282 4.56 20.85 -4.62
C LYS A 282 3.64 22.07 -4.49
N ASN A 283 2.55 22.10 -5.25
CA ASN A 283 1.59 23.20 -5.23
C ASN A 283 0.80 23.23 -3.91
N TRP A 284 0.44 22.06 -3.37
CA TRP A 284 -0.14 21.91 -2.04
C TRP A 284 0.75 22.56 -0.98
N MET A 285 2.04 22.20 -0.94
CA MET A 285 2.99 22.76 0.03
C MET A 285 3.14 24.28 -0.09
N LYS A 286 3.19 24.80 -1.33
CA LYS A 286 3.27 26.24 -1.60
C LYS A 286 2.06 27.00 -1.04
N LEU A 287 0.85 26.51 -1.36
CA LEU A 287 -0.39 27.17 -0.94
C LEU A 287 -0.63 27.01 0.56
N PHE A 288 -0.36 25.83 1.13
CA PHE A 288 -0.45 25.57 2.56
C PHE A 288 0.48 26.49 3.36
N LYS A 289 1.78 26.54 3.02
CA LYS A 289 2.75 27.43 3.68
C LYS A 289 2.35 28.89 3.60
N LYS A 290 1.81 29.34 2.45
CA LYS A 290 1.32 30.71 2.27
C LYS A 290 0.14 31.01 3.22
N SER A 291 -0.83 30.11 3.29
CA SER A 291 -1.98 30.28 4.18
C SER A 291 -1.57 30.21 5.65
N VAL A 292 -0.68 29.29 6.05
CA VAL A 292 -0.16 29.24 7.43
C VAL A 292 0.57 30.53 7.80
N ALA A 293 1.42 31.06 6.94
CA ALA A 293 2.14 32.31 7.19
C ALA A 293 1.18 33.50 7.38
N LEU A 294 0.05 33.52 6.66
CA LEU A 294 -0.95 34.57 6.78
C LEU A 294 -1.77 34.46 8.07
N TYR A 295 -2.30 33.28 8.37
CA TYR A 295 -3.29 33.10 9.45
C TYR A 295 -2.69 32.76 10.81
N PHE A 296 -1.45 32.27 10.85
CA PHE A 296 -0.70 31.99 12.08
C PHE A 296 0.54 32.89 12.19
N ASN A 297 0.45 34.12 11.68
CA ASN A 297 1.55 35.07 11.68
C ASN A 297 2.17 35.22 13.08
N ALA A 298 3.50 35.36 13.13
CA ALA A 298 4.31 35.49 14.34
C ALA A 298 4.29 34.30 15.34
N THR A 299 3.54 33.23 15.09
CA THR A 299 3.52 32.03 15.94
C THR A 299 4.79 31.18 15.76
N LYS A 300 5.11 30.33 16.76
CA LYS A 300 6.20 29.33 16.61
C LYS A 300 5.82 28.25 15.60
N PHE A 301 4.54 27.88 15.54
CA PHE A 301 3.98 26.96 14.54
C PHE A 301 4.27 27.45 13.11
N ALA A 302 3.91 28.69 12.76
CA ALA A 302 4.18 29.21 11.42
C ALA A 302 5.69 29.28 11.09
N LYS A 303 6.53 29.62 12.09
CA LYS A 303 7.99 29.58 11.93
C LYS A 303 8.49 28.17 11.64
N GLN A 304 8.00 27.15 12.36
CA GLN A 304 8.35 25.75 12.14
C GLN A 304 7.92 25.29 10.73
N ILE A 305 6.65 25.54 10.36
CA ILE A 305 6.14 25.19 9.02
C ILE A 305 6.94 25.85 7.89
N LYS A 306 7.36 27.11 8.07
CA LYS A 306 8.22 27.82 7.10
C LYS A 306 9.61 27.19 6.96
N GLN A 307 10.16 26.64 8.04
CA GLN A 307 11.51 26.06 8.07
C GLN A 307 11.58 24.65 7.51
N ILE A 308 10.45 23.93 7.43
CA ILE A 308 10.41 22.59 6.83
C ILE A 308 10.86 22.67 5.35
N LYS A 309 11.97 22.00 5.06
CA LYS A 309 12.49 21.77 3.71
C LYS A 309 12.95 20.32 3.60
N LYS A 310 12.49 19.62 2.57
CA LYS A 310 12.90 18.23 2.29
C LYS A 310 13.16 18.05 0.79
N PRO A 311 13.99 17.07 0.39
CA PRO A 311 14.26 16.83 -1.03
C PRO A 311 13.02 16.48 -1.85
N SER A 312 12.03 15.82 -1.22
CA SER A 312 10.76 15.46 -1.84
C SER A 312 9.60 16.28 -1.28
N PRO A 313 8.68 16.79 -2.11
CA PRO A 313 7.48 17.50 -1.64
C PRO A 313 6.65 16.69 -0.65
N ILE A 314 6.59 15.37 -0.81
CA ILE A 314 5.78 14.52 0.09
C ILE A 314 6.42 14.37 1.46
N ASP A 315 7.75 14.36 1.53
CA ASP A 315 8.47 14.34 2.80
C ASP A 315 8.27 15.67 3.55
N GLU A 316 8.09 16.79 2.83
CA GLU A 316 7.67 18.05 3.45
C GLU A 316 6.27 17.95 4.04
N ILE A 317 5.31 17.35 3.31
CA ILE A 317 3.93 17.17 3.79
C ILE A 317 3.90 16.28 5.05
N ILE A 318 4.66 15.17 5.05
CA ILE A 318 4.82 14.29 6.21
C ILE A 318 5.40 15.07 7.40
N ALA A 319 6.42 15.91 7.18
CA ALA A 319 6.98 16.75 8.23
C ALA A 319 5.98 17.81 8.73
N VAL A 320 5.14 18.36 7.84
CA VAL A 320 4.06 19.29 8.20
C VAL A 320 3.02 18.61 9.08
N ALA A 321 2.58 17.41 8.72
CA ALA A 321 1.63 16.64 9.53
C ALA A 321 2.15 16.44 10.96
N ARG A 322 3.40 16.00 11.11
CA ARG A 322 4.04 15.85 12.42
C ARG A 322 4.12 17.16 13.20
N ALA A 323 4.41 18.28 12.52
CA ALA A 323 4.44 19.60 13.15
C ALA A 323 3.05 20.08 13.60
N ILE A 324 1.98 19.71 12.87
CA ILE A 324 0.60 19.98 13.29
C ILE A 324 0.25 19.16 14.53
N ASP A 325 0.54 17.85 14.54
CA ASP A 325 0.31 17.00 15.71
C ASP A 325 1.06 17.53 16.95
N GLU A 326 2.34 17.87 16.79
CA GLU A 326 3.15 18.47 17.86
C GLU A 326 2.55 19.79 18.37
N ALA A 327 2.15 20.68 17.46
CA ALA A 327 1.61 21.99 17.84
C ALA A 327 0.23 21.89 18.50
N THR A 328 -0.54 20.85 18.17
CA THR A 328 -1.86 20.60 18.76
C THR A 328 -1.77 20.25 20.25
N ILE A 329 -0.70 19.60 20.68
CA ILE A 329 -0.49 19.23 22.09
C ILE A 329 0.41 20.23 22.85
N LYS A 330 0.97 21.22 22.15
CA LYS A 330 1.86 22.25 22.74
C LYS A 330 1.28 23.65 22.52
N PRO A 331 0.49 24.19 23.46
CA PRO A 331 -0.10 25.53 23.34
C PRO A 331 0.93 26.65 23.06
N SER A 332 2.16 26.50 23.57
CA SER A 332 3.27 27.43 23.32
C SER A 332 3.67 27.57 21.84
N MET A 333 3.19 26.67 20.97
CA MET A 333 3.39 26.73 19.53
C MET A 333 2.51 27.79 18.85
N GLY A 334 1.44 28.25 19.51
CA GLY A 334 0.50 29.22 18.97
C GLY A 334 -0.48 28.63 17.94
N LEU A 335 -0.70 27.32 18.00
CA LEU A 335 -1.79 26.63 17.30
C LEU A 335 -2.91 26.36 18.31
N ASP A 336 -3.95 27.18 18.28
CA ASP A 336 -5.15 26.93 19.10
C ASP A 336 -6.16 26.14 18.28
N ILE A 337 -6.49 24.94 18.76
CA ILE A 337 -7.58 24.10 18.26
C ILE A 337 -8.90 24.60 18.86
N GLY A 338 -10.00 24.42 18.15
CA GLY A 338 -11.38 24.74 18.55
C GLY A 338 -12.04 25.84 17.70
N LYS A 339 -11.30 26.45 16.75
CA LYS A 339 -11.84 27.49 15.85
C LYS A 339 -11.16 27.41 14.48
N PRO A 340 -11.92 27.39 13.36
CA PRO A 340 -11.36 27.49 12.01
C PRO A 340 -10.54 28.78 11.86
N ARG A 341 -9.27 28.67 11.50
CA ARG A 341 -8.37 29.84 11.36
C ARG A 341 -7.84 30.02 9.96
N ILE A 342 -7.65 28.96 9.19
CA ILE A 342 -7.00 29.03 7.88
C ILE A 342 -8.01 29.12 6.74
N LYS A 343 -7.70 29.94 5.73
CA LYS A 343 -8.48 30.03 4.49
C LYS A 343 -7.53 30.03 3.28
N LEU A 344 -8.08 29.70 2.12
CA LEU A 344 -7.37 29.79 0.86
C LEU A 344 -7.67 31.15 0.26
N SER A 345 -6.66 32.01 0.13
CA SER A 345 -6.81 33.32 -0.53
C SER A 345 -6.92 33.10 -2.04
N LEU A 346 -8.16 32.97 -2.54
CA LEU A 346 -8.46 32.77 -3.96
C LEU A 346 -8.06 34.01 -4.77
N THR A 347 -7.24 33.82 -5.80
CA THR A 347 -7.00 34.84 -6.83
C THR A 347 -8.04 34.69 -7.95
N PRO A 348 -8.21 35.71 -8.82
CA PRO A 348 -9.08 35.58 -9.99
C PRO A 348 -8.76 34.34 -10.85
N LEU A 349 -7.48 34.08 -11.11
CA LEU A 349 -7.01 32.87 -11.82
C LEU A 349 -7.40 31.56 -11.12
N MET A 350 -7.37 31.53 -9.78
CA MET A 350 -7.83 30.35 -9.03
C MET A 350 -9.35 30.20 -9.13
N GLY A 351 -10.09 31.30 -9.19
CA GLY A 351 -11.53 31.30 -9.42
C GLY A 351 -11.89 30.72 -10.81
N GLU A 352 -11.17 31.13 -11.85
CA GLU A 352 -11.33 30.60 -13.21
C GLU A 352 -11.00 29.11 -13.27
N ALA A 353 -9.88 28.69 -12.68
CA ALA A 353 -9.50 27.28 -12.65
C ALA A 353 -10.54 26.40 -11.95
N LEU A 354 -11.22 26.90 -10.91
CA LEU A 354 -12.27 26.16 -10.21
C LEU A 354 -13.53 25.89 -11.05
N GLN A 355 -13.72 26.63 -12.15
CA GLN A 355 -14.83 26.43 -13.10
C GLN A 355 -14.50 25.41 -14.21
N GLN A 356 -13.24 25.04 -14.36
CA GLN A 356 -12.78 24.13 -15.41
C GLN A 356 -13.03 22.67 -15.01
N ASP A 357 -13.00 21.77 -15.99
CA ASP A 357 -12.95 20.33 -15.73
C ASP A 357 -11.65 19.94 -15.03
N ASP A 358 -11.65 18.75 -14.41
CA ASP A 358 -10.43 18.23 -13.81
C ASP A 358 -9.40 17.85 -14.88
N VAL A 359 -8.12 18.16 -14.62
CA VAL A 359 -7.02 17.87 -15.56
C VAL A 359 -6.77 16.36 -15.67
N ILE A 360 -7.23 15.60 -14.67
CA ILE A 360 -7.06 14.15 -14.59
C ILE A 360 -8.44 13.51 -14.47
N LYS A 361 -8.69 12.51 -15.33
CA LYS A 361 -9.95 11.76 -15.37
C LYS A 361 -10.18 11.06 -14.03
N LYS A 362 -11.25 11.44 -13.32
CA LYS A 362 -11.65 10.81 -12.05
C LYS A 362 -12.55 9.60 -12.33
N GLY A 363 -12.33 8.50 -11.60
CA GLY A 363 -13.34 7.44 -11.46
C GLY A 363 -14.58 7.96 -10.71
N ILE A 364 -15.71 7.24 -10.78
CA ILE A 364 -16.99 7.65 -10.16
C ILE A 364 -16.80 7.92 -8.66
N ILE A 365 -17.09 9.15 -8.23
CA ILE A 365 -16.85 9.68 -6.88
C ILE A 365 -18.14 9.62 -6.06
N LYS A 366 -18.06 9.23 -4.79
CA LYS A 366 -19.13 9.41 -3.79
C LYS A 366 -18.54 9.96 -2.49
N TRP A 367 -18.53 11.27 -2.29
CA TRP A 367 -18.30 11.88 -0.97
C TRP A 367 -19.53 11.72 -0.09
#